data_AF-A0A2D2H6E0-F1
#
_entry.id   AF-A0A2D2H6E0-F1
#
_cell.length_a   1.000
_cell.length_b   1.000
_cell.length_c   1.000
_cell.angle_alpha   90.00
_cell.angle_beta   90.00
_cell.angle_gamma   90.00
#
_symmetry.space_group_name_H-M   'P 1'
#
loop_
_entity.id
_entity.type
_entity.pdbx_description
1 polymer ?
#
loop_
_entity_poly.entity_id
_entity_poly.type
_entity_poly.pdbx_seq_one_letter_code
_entity_poly.pdbx_strand_id
1 'polypeptide(L)' 'MPAQHSLHVALTRSLVTYVAEQVTSGHYATASEVIRAGLRLLIERDAAKQPQGTASEKSVDA' A
#
# COMPACT_ATOMS: atom_id res chain seq x y z
N MET A 1 15.13 -15.51 -6.09
CA MET A 1 14.24 -15.60 -4.92
C MET A 1 13.79 -14.20 -4.56
N PRO A 2 12.50 -13.86 -4.50
CA PRO A 2 12.09 -12.54 -4.02
C PRO A 2 12.54 -12.41 -2.56
N ALA A 3 13.33 -11.39 -2.27
CA ALA A 3 13.85 -11.15 -0.93
C ALA A 3 12.68 -10.81 0.00
N GLN A 4 12.35 -11.74 0.91
CA GLN A 4 11.37 -11.50 1.96
C GLN A 4 11.98 -10.54 2.98
N HIS A 5 11.50 -9.30 3.00
CA HIS A 5 11.88 -8.32 4.02
C HIS A 5 10.82 -8.33 5.12
N SER A 6 11.24 -8.63 6.34
CA SER A 6 10.39 -8.55 7.52
C SER A 6 10.53 -7.17 8.15
N LEU A 7 9.40 -6.55 8.50
CA LEU A 7 9.35 -5.24 9.15
C LEU A 7 8.37 -5.30 10.32
N HIS A 8 8.78 -4.78 11.47
CA HIS A 8 7.96 -4.73 12.69
C HIS A 8 7.31 -3.36 12.82
N VAL A 9 5.98 -3.32 12.94
CA VAL A 9 5.20 -2.10 13.13
C VAL A 9 4.36 -2.17 14.40
N ALA A 10 4.26 -1.05 15.11
CA ALA A 10 3.28 -0.88 16.17
C ALA A 10 1.97 -0.36 15.56
N LEU A 11 0.85 -1.03 15.88
CA LEU A 11 -0.49 -0.63 15.46
C LEU A 11 -1.32 -0.24 16.69
N THR A 12 -2.27 0.66 16.50
CA THR A 12 -3.27 0.96 17.52
C THR A 12 -4.20 -0.24 17.72
N ARG A 13 -4.85 -0.31 18.89
CA ARG A 13 -5.78 -1.41 19.22
C ARG A 13 -6.85 -1.62 18.16
N SER A 14 -7.44 -0.54 17.64
CA SER A 14 -8.48 -0.61 16.60
C SER A 14 -7.97 -1.25 15.31
N LEU A 15 -6.75 -0.92 14.88
CA LEU A 15 -6.14 -1.51 13.69
C LEU A 15 -5.79 -2.99 13.89
N VAL A 16 -5.34 -3.37 15.09
CA VAL A 16 -5.09 -4.79 15.43
C VAL A 16 -6.38 -5.59 15.35
N THR A 17 -7.48 -5.09 15.93
CA THR A 17 -8.79 -5.75 15.86
C THR A 17 -9.26 -5.90 14.43
N TYR A 18 -9.18 -4.85 13.62
CA TYR A 18 -9.53 -4.91 12.20
C TYR A 18 -8.73 -5.98 11.44
N VAL A 19 -7.39 -6.00 11.62
CA VAL A 19 -6.54 -7.00 10.95
C VAL A 19 -6.91 -8.42 11.38
N ALA A 20 -7.19 -8.63 12.67
CA ALA A 20 -7.62 -9.94 13.17
C ALA A 20 -8.95 -10.39 12.55
N GLU A 21 -9.95 -9.50 12.49
CA GLU A 21 -11.26 -9.80 11.87
C GLU A 21 -11.13 -10.16 10.38
N GLN A 22 -10.25 -9.47 9.64
CA GLN A 22 -10.00 -9.76 8.23
C GLN A 22 -9.35 -11.14 8.02
N VAL A 23 -8.50 -11.58 8.94
CA VAL A 23 -7.91 -12.92 8.89
C VAL A 23 -8.92 -13.98 9.33
N THR A 24 -9.65 -13.75 10.42
CA THR A 24 -10.65 -14.70 10.94
C THR A 24 -11.82 -14.90 9.99
N SER A 25 -12.22 -13.87 9.24
CA SER A 25 -13.25 -13.99 8.20
C SER A 25 -12.79 -14.74 6.96
N GLY A 26 -11.49 -15.05 6.83
CA GLY A 26 -10.93 -15.78 5.70
C GLY A 26 -10.68 -14.94 4.45
N HIS A 27 -10.91 -13.62 4.49
CA HIS A 27 -10.60 -12.73 3.37
C HIS A 27 -9.10 -12.63 3.09
N TYR A 28 -8.27 -12.82 4.13
CA TYR A 28 -6.83 -12.84 4.04
C TYR A 28 -6.26 -13.98 4.88
N ALA A 29 -5.19 -14.63 4.40
CA ALA A 29 -4.59 -15.75 5.12
C ALA A 29 -3.69 -15.29 6.27
N THR A 30 -3.12 -14.07 6.18
CA THR A 30 -2.20 -13.54 7.20
C THR A 30 -2.35 -12.04 7.40
N ALA A 31 -1.94 -11.56 8.58
CA ALA A 31 -1.88 -10.12 8.87
C ALA A 31 -1.04 -9.36 7.82
N SER A 32 0.09 -9.93 7.40
CA SER A 32 0.96 -9.32 6.38
C SER A 32 0.26 -9.13 5.03
N GLU A 33 -0.72 -9.97 4.68
CA GLU A 33 -1.53 -9.77 3.47
C GLU A 33 -2.50 -8.61 3.61
N VAL A 34 -3.16 -8.49 4.76
CA VAL A 34 -4.04 -7.35 5.08
C VAL A 34 -3.27 -6.04 4.98
N ILE A 35 -2.08 -5.98 5.61
CA ILE A 35 -1.23 -4.79 5.59
C ILE A 35 -0.76 -4.46 4.17
N ARG A 36 -0.33 -5.46 3.39
CA ARG A 36 0.05 -5.22 1.98
C ARG A 36 -1.12 -4.71 1.14
N ALA A 37 -2.33 -5.24 1.34
CA ALA A 37 -3.52 -4.76 0.64
C ALA A 37 -3.83 -3.30 1.00
N GLY A 38 -3.80 -2.96 2.29
CA GLY A 38 -3.99 -1.58 2.76
C GLY A 38 -2.95 -0.61 2.20
N LEU A 39 -1.67 -1.01 2.15
CA LEU A 39 -0.60 -0.19 1.58
C LEU A 39 -0.76 0.02 0.07
N ARG A 40 -1.21 -0.98 -0.69
CA ARG A 40 -1.48 -0.82 -2.13
C ARG A 40 -2.58 0.21 -2.39
N LEU A 41 -3.69 0.14 -1.65
CA LEU A 41 -4.78 1.12 -1.75
C LEU A 41 -4.31 2.53 -1.38
N LEU A 42 -3.44 2.65 -0.37
CA LEU A 42 -2.84 3.93 0.00
C LEU A 42 -1.98 4.50 -1.15
N ILE A 43 -1.11 3.68 -1.74
CA ILE A 43 -0.26 4.05 -2.89
C ILE A 43 -1.13 4.50 -4.08
N GLU A 44 -2.16 3.73 -4.43
CA GLU A 44 -3.07 4.06 -5.54
C GLU A 44 -3.78 5.40 -5.31
N ARG A 45 -4.30 5.61 -4.10
CA ARG A 45 -4.96 6.86 -3.71
C ARG A 45 -4.01 8.06 -3.76
N ASP A 46 -2.78 7.87 -3.31
CA ASP A 46 -1.79 8.95 -3.28
C ASP A 46 -1.27 9.26 -4.70
N ALA A 47 -1.10 8.23 -5.55
CA ALA A 47 -0.79 8.42 -6.97
C ALA A 47 -1.90 9.17 -7.72
N ALA A 48 -3.17 8.90 -7.42
CA ALA A 48 -4.31 9.61 -8.01
C ALA A 48 -4.39 11.10 -7.57
N LYS A 49 -3.79 11.46 -6.44
CA LYS A 49 -3.73 12.84 -5.94
C LYS A 49 -2.55 13.63 -6.51
N GLN A 50 -1.55 12.96 -7.08
CA GLN A 50 -0.49 13.63 -7.80
C GLN A 50 -1.05 14.02 -9.17
N PRO A 51 -1.38 15.31 -9.43
CA PRO A 51 -1.68 15.70 -10.80
C PRO A 51 -0.45 15.37 -11.64
N GLN A 52 -0.66 14.73 -12.79
CA GLN A 52 0.35 14.58 -13.83
C GLN A 52 0.74 15.98 -14.34
N GLY A 53 1.53 16.70 -13.54
CA GLY A 53 2.09 17.99 -13.86
C GLY A 53 3.41 17.78 -14.58
N THR A 54 3.41 18.16 -15.85
CA THR A 54 4.57 18.43 -16.73
C THR A 54 5.41 17.22 -17.16
N ALA A 55 4.91 16.49 -18.15
CA ALA A 55 5.76 15.90 -19.18
C ALA A 55 5.33 16.45 -20.56
N SER A 56 5.58 17.75 -20.77
CA SER A 56 5.75 18.34 -22.10
C SER A 56 6.90 19.36 -22.00
N GLU A 57 7.63 19.53 -23.10
CA GLU A 57 8.85 20.35 -23.28
C GLU A 57 10.18 19.73 -22.83
N LYS A 58 10.69 18.81 -23.65
CA LYS A 58 11.90 19.11 -24.45
C LYS A 58 11.76 18.52 -25.85
N SER A 59 10.99 19.21 -26.68
CA SER A 59 11.14 19.20 -28.13
C SER A 59 11.24 20.67 -28.55
N VAL A 60 12.45 21.21 -28.55
CA VAL A 60 12.84 22.35 -29.40
C VAL A 60 14.27 22.09 -29.82
N ASP A 61 14.40 21.55 -31.04
CA ASP A 61 15.48 21.81 -31.97
C ASP A 61 15.69 23.32 -32.15
N ALA A 62 16.95 23.78 -32.10
CA ALA A 62 17.58 24.74 -33.01
C ALA A 62 19.02 25.05 -32.57
#